data_AF-A0A380DZB7-F1
#
_entry.id   AF-A0A380DZB7-F1
#
_cell.length_a   1.000
_cell.length_b   1.000
_cell.length_c   1.000
_cell.angle_alpha   90.00
_cell.angle_beta   90.00
_cell.angle_gamma   90.00
#
_symmetry.space_group_name_H-M   'P 1'
#
loop_
_entity.id
_entity.type
_entity.pdbx_description
1 polymer ?
#
loop_
_entity_poly.entity_id
_entity_poly.type
_entity_poly.pdbx_seq_one_letter_code
_entity_poly.pdbx_strand_id
1 'polypeptide(L)' 'MHPERDMGRRIAHNVASASVLDYLELADEHSIVELKATEKMAGQSIIDLDIRAQYGINIIAIKRGKEFIISPKSKY' A
#
# COMPACT_ATOMS: atom_id res chain seq x y z
N MET A 1 11.46 1.82 25.07
CA MET A 1 10.40 1.87 24.03
C MET A 1 9.51 3.06 24.36
N HIS A 2 9.45 4.07 23.49
CA HIS A 2 8.71 5.32 23.72
C HIS A 2 7.47 5.36 22.81
N PRO A 3 6.33 4.83 23.27
CA PRO A 3 5.14 4.66 22.44
C PRO A 3 4.62 5.98 21.85
N GLU A 4 4.80 7.09 22.55
CA GLU A 4 4.41 8.43 22.09
C GLU A 4 5.28 8.90 20.92
N ARG A 5 6.57 8.58 20.95
CA ARG A 5 7.52 8.94 19.88
C ARG A 5 7.28 8.11 18.62
N ASP A 6 6.96 6.83 18.77
CA ASP A 6 6.64 5.96 17.64
C ASP A 6 5.26 6.29 17.03
N MET A 7 4.26 6.62 17.87
CA MET A 7 3.00 7.17 17.36
C MET A 7 3.19 8.52 16.66
N GLY A 8 4.03 9.41 17.20
CA GLY A 8 4.32 10.71 16.60
C GLY A 8 4.95 10.58 15.20
N ARG A 9 5.88 9.64 15.03
CA ARG A 9 6.50 9.35 13.72
C ARG A 9 5.48 8.84 12.70
N ARG A 10 4.60 7.93 13.13
CA ARG A 10 3.53 7.40 12.27
C ARG A 10 2.57 8.48 11.81
N ILE A 11 2.13 9.36 12.72
CA ILE A 11 1.25 10.49 12.39
C ILE A 11 1.94 11.44 11.42
N ALA A 12 3.22 11.79 11.64
CA ALA A 12 3.96 12.69 10.77
C ALA A 12 4.11 12.15 9.34
N HIS A 13 4.40 10.85 9.18
CA HIS A 13 4.47 10.20 7.87
C HIS A 13 3.11 10.17 7.15
N ASN A 14 2.03 9.90 7.88
CA ASN A 14 0.67 9.88 7.32
C ASN A 14 0.19 11.27 6.88
N VAL A 15 0.56 12.32 7.60
CA VAL A 15 0.23 13.71 7.23
C VAL A 15 1.06 14.18 6.02
N ALA A 16 2.30 13.74 5.91
CA ALA A 16 3.20 14.14 4.81
C ALA A 16 2.87 13.46 3.46
N SER A 17 2.18 12.33 3.46
CA SER A 17 1.82 11.59 2.23
C SER A 17 0.31 11.39 2.12
N ALA A 18 -0.35 12.23 1.31
CA ALA A 18 -1.80 12.22 1.12
C ALA A 18 -2.39 10.89 0.59
N SER A 19 -1.55 9.92 0.19
CA SER A 19 -1.95 8.64 -0.38
C SER A 19 -1.75 7.42 0.53
N VAL A 20 -1.04 7.56 1.67
CA VAL A 20 -0.73 6.45 2.59
C VAL A 20 -1.76 6.43 3.72
N LEU A 21 -2.61 5.40 3.74
CA LEU A 21 -3.67 5.23 4.72
C LEU A 21 -3.18 4.49 5.98
N ASP A 22 -2.27 3.53 5.81
CA ASP A 22 -1.64 2.81 6.91
C ASP A 22 -0.26 2.26 6.50
N TYR A 23 0.67 2.16 7.45
CA TYR A 23 2.05 1.73 7.24
C TYR A 23 2.47 0.75 8.33
N LEU A 24 2.86 -0.46 7.92
CA LEU A 24 3.39 -1.50 8.80
C LEU A 24 4.82 -1.85 8.37
N GLU A 25 5.78 -1.53 9.22
CA GLU A 25 7.19 -1.91 9.05
C GLU A 25 7.37 -3.39 9.45
N LEU A 26 7.96 -4.20 8.56
CA LEU A 26 8.21 -5.62 8.81
C LEU A 26 9.67 -5.90 9.16
N ALA A 27 10.59 -5.19 8.50
CA ALA A 27 12.02 -5.24 8.71
C ALA A 27 12.63 -3.92 8.22
N ASP A 28 13.91 -3.67 8.49
CA ASP A 28 14.60 -2.41 8.16
C ASP A 28 14.46 -1.97 6.70
N GLU A 29 14.25 -2.92 5.77
CA GLU A 29 14.10 -2.65 4.33
C GLU A 29 12.72 -3.02 3.76
N HIS A 30 11.78 -3.47 4.58
CA HIS A 30 10.49 -3.98 4.09
C HIS A 30 9.31 -3.41 4.89
N SER A 31 8.32 -2.89 4.15
CA SER A 31 7.09 -2.35 4.71
C SER A 31 5.87 -2.74 3.88
N ILE A 32 4.73 -2.87 4.55
CA ILE A 32 3.41 -2.95 3.92
C ILE A 32 2.75 -1.58 4.03
N VAL A 33 2.18 -1.13 2.92
CA VAL A 33 1.52 0.18 2.84
C VAL A 33 0.12 0.01 2.26
N GLU A 34 -0.90 0.59 2.92
CA GLU A 34 -2.24 0.75 2.34
C GLU A 34 -2.26 2.05 1.52
N LEU A 35 -2.46 1.89 0.21
CA LEU A 35 -2.51 3.01 -0.73
C LEU A 35 -3.91 3.14 -1.33
N LYS A 36 -4.40 4.37 -1.44
CA LYS A 36 -5.63 4.65 -2.19
C LYS A 36 -5.36 4.56 -3.69
N ALA A 37 -6.11 3.72 -4.40
CA ALA A 37 -6.00 3.62 -5.85
C ALA A 37 -6.37 4.97 -6.51
N THR A 38 -5.56 5.40 -7.48
CA THR A 38 -5.77 6.64 -8.23
C THR A 38 -6.50 6.36 -9.54
N GLU A 39 -7.00 7.40 -10.21
CA GLU A 39 -7.65 7.25 -11.53
C GLU A 39 -6.72 6.64 -12.59
N LYS A 40 -5.40 6.83 -12.47
CA LYS A 40 -4.42 6.19 -13.37
C LYS A 40 -4.42 4.66 -13.26
N MET A 41 -4.81 4.13 -12.11
CA MET A 41 -4.86 2.68 -11.86
C MET A 41 -6.24 2.10 -12.17
N ALA A 42 -7.27 2.94 -12.24
CA ALA A 42 -8.64 2.50 -12.44
C ALA A 42 -8.83 1.88 -13.83
N GLY A 43 -9.49 0.71 -13.88
CA GLY A 43 -9.80 0.01 -15.13
C GLY A 43 -8.63 -0.75 -15.77
N GLN A 44 -7.43 -0.69 -15.19
CA GLN A 44 -6.28 -1.48 -15.61
C GLN A 44 -6.16 -2.75 -14.75
N SER A 45 -5.70 -3.84 -15.35
CA SER A 45 -5.36 -5.02 -14.58
C SER A 45 -3.97 -4.89 -13.94
N ILE A 46 -3.68 -5.71 -12.93
CA ILE A 46 -2.38 -5.73 -12.25
C ILE A 46 -1.23 -5.97 -13.23
N ILE A 47 -1.45 -6.82 -14.24
CA ILE A 47 -0.45 -7.09 -15.29
C ILE A 47 -0.25 -5.89 -16.21
N ASP A 48 -1.29 -5.11 -16.52
CA ASP A 48 -1.16 -3.91 -17.36
C ASP A 48 -0.39 -2.80 -16.62
N LEU A 49 -0.60 -2.68 -15.31
CA LEU A 49 0.11 -1.72 -14.46
C LEU A 49 1.57 -2.10 -14.23
N ASP A 50 1.91 -3.38 -14.36
CA ASP A 50 3.26 -3.95 -14.23
C ASP A 50 4.04 -3.43 -13.00
N ILE A 51 3.34 -3.29 -11.87
CA ILE A 51 3.85 -2.59 -10.67
C ILE A 51 5.13 -3.23 -10.12
N ARG A 52 5.23 -4.55 -10.19
CA ARG A 52 6.40 -5.28 -9.69
C ARG A 52 7.64 -4.98 -10.53
N ALA A 53 7.53 -4.96 -11.85
CA ALA A 53 8.69 -4.71 -12.71
C ALA A 53 9.07 -3.23 -12.72
N GLN A 54 8.09 -2.32 -12.70
CA GLN A 54 8.34 -0.88 -12.74
C GLN A 54 8.84 -0.31 -11.41
N TYR A 55 8.34 -0.81 -10.28
CA TYR A 55 8.58 -0.20 -8.96
C TYR A 55 9.13 -1.17 -7.91
N GLY A 56 9.24 -2.47 -8.20
CA GLY A 56 9.67 -3.47 -7.21
C GLY A 56 8.63 -3.77 -6.12
N ILE A 57 7.38 -3.31 -6.29
CA ILE A 57 6.32 -3.43 -5.29
C ILE A 57 5.45 -4.66 -5.57
N ASN A 58 5.10 -5.41 -4.53
CA ASN A 58 4.16 -6.53 -4.62
C ASN A 58 2.77 -6.14 -4.09
N ILE A 59 1.75 -6.42 -4.89
CA ILE A 59 0.35 -6.28 -4.47
C ILE A 59 -0.09 -7.56 -3.75
N ILE A 60 -0.32 -7.46 -2.44
CA ILE A 60 -0.72 -8.61 -1.61
C ILE A 60 -2.23 -8.69 -1.38
N ALA A 61 -2.94 -7.57 -1.48
CA ALA A 61 -4.40 -7.50 -1.31
C ALA A 61 -4.99 -6.28 -2.04
N ILE A 62 -6.27 -6.39 -2.42
CA ILE A 62 -7.07 -5.29 -2.95
C ILE A 62 -8.35 -5.17 -2.14
N LYS A 63 -8.62 -3.98 -1.60
CA LYS A 63 -9.85 -3.67 -0.88
C LYS A 63 -10.81 -2.91 -1.78
N ARG A 64 -12.01 -3.45 -1.99
CA ARG A 64 -13.08 -2.83 -2.79
C ARG A 64 -14.33 -2.68 -1.94
N GLY A 65 -14.54 -1.48 -1.40
CA GLY A 65 -15.62 -1.24 -0.44
C GLY A 65 -15.43 -2.09 0.82
N LYS A 66 -16.30 -3.08 1.01
CA LYS A 66 -16.23 -4.05 2.14
C LYS A 66 -15.52 -5.36 1.78
N GLU A 67 -15.25 -5.59 0.51
CA GLU A 67 -14.60 -6.82 0.04
C GLU A 67 -13.08 -6.70 0.11
N PHE A 68 -12.43 -7.79 0.53
CA PHE A 68 -10.99 -7.95 0.50
C PHE A 68 -10.62 -9.10 -0.41
N ILE A 69 -9.84 -8.81 -1.44
CA ILE A 69 -9.31 -9.79 -2.36
C ILE A 69 -7.85 -10.00 -1.99
N ILE A 70 -7.58 -11.15 -1.37
CA ILE A 70 -6.24 -11.52 -0.91
C ILE A 70 -5.53 -12.28 -2.03
N SER A 71 -4.24 -11.99 -2.23
CA SER A 71 -3.41 -12.60 -3.27
C SER A 71 -4.11 -12.55 -4.66
N PRO A 72 -4.41 -11.34 -5.16
CA PRO A 72 -5.15 -11.19 -6.40
C PRO A 72 -4.42 -11.83 -7.58
N LYS A 73 -5.19 -12.39 -8.52
CA LYS A 73 -4.62 -12.91 -9.77
C LYS A 73 -4.10 -11.77 -10.63
N SER A 74 -3.04 -12.00 -11.41
CA SER A 74 -2.42 -10.96 -12.24
C SER A 74 -3.34 -10.32 -13.28
N LYS A 75 -4.41 -11.02 -13.71
CA LYS A 75 -5.41 -10.50 -14.65
C LYS A 75 -6.56 -9.71 -14.00
N TYR A 76 -6.54 -9.56 -12.68
CA TYR A 76 -7.49 -8.74 -11.95
C TYR A 76 -7.27 -7.27 -12.30
#